data_AF-A0AAW8U3C3-F1
#
_entry.id   AF-A0AAW8U3C3-F1
#
_cell.length_a   1.000
_cell.length_b   1.000
_cell.length_c   1.000
_cell.angle_alpha   90.00
_cell.angle_beta   90.00
_cell.angle_gamma   90.00
#
_symmetry.space_group_name_H-M   'P 1'
#
loop_
_entity.id
_entity.type
_entity.pdbx_description
1 polymer ?
#
loop_
_entity_poly.entity_id
_entity_poly.type
_entity_poly.pdbx_seq_one_letter_code
_entity_poly.pdbx_strand_id
1 'polypeptide(L)'
;MTTIRQSIVAAKYHKKLTVLYTLFFALLLFVFTLLSQLVLTQSIALRYILGKWDQIKNALPQVESTLNEQLVDSNDFVMTLYQKIFVLLIISSIFIFFLLSTYAAHVRREEINSLYYIGIKKGQILKHLLLELLIPIIVGFSSVLLLLVLFHSQFVSESITINRKFVDKYFDQPTLVFTQTEELSDLTSQKNGKPLTTSKPKNAILPYNRISLFDVNSAEAPFKQTFLDFLTNMLLLTLSAIIGSFIGFYSHITLLSYRRDLPA
;
A
#
# COMPACT_ATOMS: atom_id res chain seq x y z
N MET A 1 -6.67 -33.43 14.88
CA MET A 1 -7.88 -32.58 14.91
C MET A 1 -8.07 -31.80 16.22
N THR A 2 -7.38 -32.14 17.32
CA THR A 2 -7.50 -31.44 18.62
C THR A 2 -6.82 -30.06 18.67
N THR A 3 -5.75 -29.85 17.91
CA THR A 3 -4.94 -28.62 17.95
C THR A 3 -5.66 -27.35 17.48
N ILE A 4 -6.46 -27.42 16.41
CA ILE A 4 -7.20 -26.23 15.90
C ILE A 4 -8.29 -25.81 16.89
N ARG A 5 -9.04 -26.78 17.44
CA ARG A 5 -10.07 -26.51 18.45
C ARG A 5 -9.46 -25.88 19.70
N GLN A 6 -8.29 -26.37 20.14
CA GLN A 6 -7.55 -25.79 21.26
C GLN A 6 -7.09 -24.35 20.97
N SER A 7 -6.58 -24.07 19.77
CA SER A 7 -6.21 -22.70 19.38
C SER A 7 -7.40 -21.73 19.36
N ILE A 8 -8.57 -22.18 18.94
CA ILE A 8 -9.81 -21.37 18.98
C ILE A 8 -10.22 -21.08 20.43
N VAL A 9 -10.15 -22.08 21.32
CA VAL A 9 -10.47 -21.90 22.74
C VAL A 9 -9.45 -20.97 23.43
N ALA A 10 -8.17 -21.11 23.12
CA ALA A 10 -7.12 -20.24 23.63
C ALA A 10 -7.29 -18.78 23.18
N ALA A 11 -7.65 -18.55 21.91
CA ALA A 11 -7.96 -17.21 21.41
C ALA A 11 -9.19 -16.60 22.11
N LYS A 12 -10.18 -17.42 22.48
CA LYS A 12 -11.32 -16.97 23.30
C LYS A 12 -10.90 -16.61 24.73
N TYR A 13 -9.97 -17.37 25.31
CA TYR A 13 -9.46 -17.14 26.66
C TYR A 13 -8.59 -15.87 26.74
N HIS A 14 -7.73 -15.64 25.73
CA HIS A 14 -6.85 -14.48 25.63
C HIS A 14 -7.39 -13.37 24.71
N LYS A 15 -8.71 -13.10 24.79
CA LYS A 15 -9.43 -12.21 23.87
C LYS A 15 -8.78 -10.83 23.71
N LYS A 16 -8.24 -10.23 24.78
CA LYS A 16 -7.57 -8.92 24.73
C LYS A 16 -6.34 -8.94 23.83
N LEU A 17 -5.50 -9.98 23.94
CA LEU A 17 -4.32 -10.15 23.10
C LEU A 17 -4.73 -10.39 21.64
N THR A 18 -5.72 -11.26 21.41
CA THR A 18 -6.24 -11.52 20.06
C THR A 18 -6.76 -10.24 19.39
N VAL A 19 -7.55 -9.43 20.10
CA VAL A 19 -8.05 -8.14 19.59
C VAL A 19 -6.90 -7.18 19.28
N LEU A 20 -5.89 -7.11 20.15
CA LEU A 20 -4.73 -6.25 19.93
C LEU A 20 -3.96 -6.68 18.67
N TYR A 21 -3.72 -7.98 18.50
CA TYR A 21 -3.12 -8.54 17.29
C TYR A 21 -3.92 -8.24 16.04
N THR A 22 -5.24 -8.43 16.08
CA THR A 22 -6.13 -8.11 14.95
C THR A 22 -6.05 -6.63 14.60
N LEU A 23 -6.06 -5.74 15.60
CA LEU A 23 -6.02 -4.30 15.38
C LEU A 23 -4.72 -3.87 14.71
N PHE A 24 -3.57 -4.29 15.24
CA PHE A 24 -2.27 -3.97 14.63
C PHE A 24 -2.14 -4.57 13.23
N PHE A 25 -2.58 -5.80 13.03
CA PHE A 25 -2.56 -6.43 11.71
C PHE A 25 -3.45 -5.68 10.70
N ALA A 26 -4.68 -5.35 11.06
CA ALA A 26 -5.61 -4.63 10.19
C ALA A 26 -5.11 -3.21 9.86
N LEU A 27 -4.59 -2.48 10.86
CA LEU A 27 -4.05 -1.14 10.66
C LEU A 27 -2.83 -1.16 9.75
N LEU A 28 -1.88 -2.06 9.99
CA LEU A 28 -0.73 -2.22 9.10
C LEU A 28 -1.18 -2.62 7.69
N LEU A 29 -2.09 -3.59 7.54
CA LEU A 29 -2.58 -4.02 6.23
C LEU A 29 -3.21 -2.86 5.45
N PHE A 30 -3.99 -2.02 6.13
CA PHE A 30 -4.56 -0.82 5.52
C PHE A 30 -3.48 0.14 5.04
N VAL A 31 -2.45 0.42 5.87
CA VAL A 31 -1.33 1.31 5.51
C VAL A 31 -0.51 0.75 4.34
N PHE A 32 -0.23 -0.56 4.35
CA PHE A 32 0.46 -1.25 3.24
C PHE A 32 -0.32 -1.09 1.93
N THR A 33 -1.63 -1.31 1.98
CA THR A 33 -2.51 -1.22 0.82
C THR A 33 -2.61 0.22 0.31
N LEU A 34 -2.68 1.20 1.22
CA LEU A 34 -2.66 2.63 0.87
C LEU A 34 -1.37 3.01 0.16
N LEU A 35 -0.20 2.63 0.71
CA LEU A 35 1.08 2.91 0.06
C LEU A 35 1.19 2.26 -1.32
N SER A 36 0.73 1.01 -1.46
CA SER A 36 0.70 0.32 -2.75
C SER A 36 -0.20 1.03 -3.75
N GLN A 37 -1.37 1.52 -3.31
CA GLN A 37 -2.28 2.29 -4.15
C GLN A 37 -1.67 3.66 -4.55
N LEU A 38 -0.91 4.30 -3.67
CA LEU A 38 -0.19 5.55 -3.97
C LEU A 38 0.89 5.32 -5.03
N VAL A 39 1.68 4.25 -4.90
CA VAL A 39 2.67 3.79 -5.90
C VAL A 39 2.00 3.49 -7.23
N LEU A 40 0.90 2.72 -7.22
CA LEU A 40 0.14 2.40 -8.42
C LEU A 40 -0.32 3.67 -9.14
N THR A 41 -0.91 4.60 -8.40
CA THR A 41 -1.40 5.87 -8.95
C THR A 41 -0.27 6.70 -9.58
N GLN A 42 0.92 6.73 -8.95
CA GLN A 42 2.09 7.41 -9.53
C GLN A 42 2.59 6.72 -10.80
N SER A 43 2.60 5.38 -10.84
CA SER A 43 3.03 4.62 -12.02
C SER A 43 2.09 4.82 -13.22
N ILE A 44 0.79 4.92 -12.96
CA ILE A 44 -0.21 5.22 -13.98
C ILE A 44 0.00 6.65 -14.49
N ALA A 45 0.19 7.61 -13.58
CA ALA A 45 0.50 8.99 -13.96
C ALA A 45 1.77 9.08 -14.84
N LEU A 46 2.83 8.36 -14.51
CA LEU A 46 4.07 8.33 -15.30
C LEU A 46 3.84 7.77 -16.71
N ARG A 47 3.12 6.65 -16.83
CA ARG A 47 2.77 6.07 -18.14
C ARG A 47 1.97 7.04 -19.00
N TYR A 48 1.06 7.79 -18.38
CA TYR A 48 0.27 8.80 -19.06
C TYR A 48 1.13 9.99 -19.51
N ILE A 49 2.02 10.50 -18.64
CA ILE A 49 3.01 11.55 -18.97
C ILE A 49 3.81 11.14 -20.21
N LEU A 50 4.46 9.98 -20.17
CA LEU A 50 5.29 9.48 -21.27
C LEU A 50 4.48 9.27 -22.56
N GLY A 51 3.31 8.65 -22.47
CA GLY A 51 2.46 8.42 -23.64
C GLY A 51 1.92 9.71 -24.28
N LYS A 52 1.61 10.73 -23.47
CA LYS A 52 1.21 12.06 -23.98
C LYS A 52 2.40 12.83 -24.54
N TRP A 53 3.55 12.72 -23.91
CA TRP A 53 4.77 13.33 -24.41
C TRP A 53 5.18 12.76 -25.77
N ASP A 54 5.09 11.44 -25.96
CA ASP A 54 5.33 10.81 -27.26
C ASP A 54 4.36 11.33 -28.34
N GLN A 55 3.08 11.54 -28.00
CA GLN A 55 2.10 12.13 -28.92
C GLN A 55 2.46 13.58 -29.28
N ILE A 56 2.87 14.39 -28.30
CA ILE A 56 3.25 15.80 -28.50
C ILE A 56 4.53 15.90 -29.32
N LYS A 57 5.56 15.11 -29.01
CA LYS A 57 6.85 15.11 -29.73
C LYS A 57 6.70 14.65 -31.17
N ASN A 58 5.81 13.68 -31.43
CA ASN A 58 5.48 13.25 -32.79
C ASN A 58 4.72 14.33 -33.59
N ALA A 59 3.92 15.17 -32.92
CA ALA A 59 3.16 16.25 -33.56
C ALA A 59 3.94 17.56 -33.72
N LEU A 60 4.81 17.89 -32.75
CA LEU A 60 5.59 19.11 -32.66
C LEU A 60 7.01 18.79 -32.15
N PRO A 61 7.95 18.41 -33.03
CA PRO A 61 9.29 17.97 -32.65
C PRO A 61 10.20 19.08 -32.10
N GLN A 62 9.78 20.35 -32.17
CA GLN A 62 10.56 21.51 -31.71
C GLN A 62 10.24 21.96 -30.28
N VAL A 63 9.33 21.28 -29.57
CA VAL A 63 8.96 21.64 -28.19
C VAL A 63 10.09 21.24 -27.23
N GLU A 64 10.56 22.19 -26.42
CA GLU A 64 11.59 21.96 -25.39
C GLU A 64 11.15 20.89 -24.38
N SER A 65 12.03 19.93 -24.07
CA SER A 65 11.75 18.78 -23.18
C SER A 65 11.81 19.09 -21.70
N THR A 66 12.18 20.32 -21.31
CA THR A 66 12.48 20.72 -19.93
C THR A 66 11.31 20.47 -18.98
N LEU A 67 10.07 20.76 -19.39
CA LEU A 67 8.89 20.48 -18.54
C LEU A 67 8.63 18.97 -18.40
N ASN A 68 8.82 18.19 -19.46
CA ASN A 68 8.61 16.76 -19.40
C ASN A 68 9.65 16.07 -18.50
N GLU A 69 10.92 16.46 -18.62
CA GLU A 69 12.00 15.99 -17.74
C GLU A 69 11.69 16.30 -16.27
N GLN A 70 11.26 17.53 -15.97
CA GLN A 70 10.85 17.90 -14.61
C GLN A 70 9.65 17.11 -14.09
N LEU A 71 8.68 16.76 -14.94
CA LEU A 71 7.53 15.94 -14.55
C LEU A 71 7.93 14.48 -14.29
N VAL A 72 8.82 13.93 -15.11
CA VAL A 72 9.37 12.58 -14.95
C VAL A 72 10.21 12.49 -13.69
N ASP A 73 11.17 13.41 -13.50
CA ASP A 73 12.01 13.48 -12.30
C ASP A 73 11.18 13.65 -11.02
N SER A 74 10.12 14.44 -11.11
CA SER A 74 9.16 14.63 -10.01
C SER A 74 8.43 13.35 -9.64
N ASN A 75 7.94 12.60 -10.64
CA ASN A 75 7.26 11.33 -10.42
C ASN A 75 8.23 10.28 -9.85
N ASP A 76 9.43 10.16 -10.42
CA ASP A 76 10.44 9.20 -9.99
C ASP A 76 10.91 9.46 -8.56
N PHE A 77 11.05 10.72 -8.17
CA PHE A 77 11.35 11.10 -6.79
C PHE A 77 10.25 10.62 -5.82
N VAL A 78 8.98 10.94 -6.11
CA VAL A 78 7.83 10.56 -5.26
C VAL A 78 7.68 9.04 -5.20
N MET A 79 7.83 8.36 -6.34
CA MET A 79 7.80 6.90 -6.44
C MET A 79 8.87 6.26 -5.55
N THR A 80 10.12 6.73 -5.67
CA THR A 80 11.25 6.23 -4.88
C THR A 80 11.03 6.46 -3.38
N LEU A 81 10.47 7.61 -3.01
CA LEU A 81 10.14 7.91 -1.62
C LEU A 81 9.11 6.93 -1.06
N TYR A 82 8.01 6.68 -1.78
CA TYR A 82 7.01 5.70 -1.34
C TYR A 82 7.56 4.29 -1.22
N GLN A 83 8.42 3.86 -2.15
CA GLN A 83 9.09 2.56 -2.07
C GLN A 83 10.00 2.45 -0.83
N LYS A 84 10.76 3.51 -0.51
CA LYS A 84 11.58 3.55 0.72
C LYS A 84 10.72 3.47 1.99
N ILE A 85 9.61 4.20 2.02
CA ILE A 85 8.65 4.14 3.14
C ILE A 85 8.06 2.74 3.28
N PHE A 86 7.72 2.11 2.15
CA PHE A 86 7.19 0.74 2.12
C PHE A 86 8.18 -0.26 2.72
N VAL A 87 9.46 -0.21 2.33
CA VAL A 87 10.51 -1.08 2.90
C VAL A 87 10.68 -0.83 4.40
N LEU A 88 10.70 0.43 4.84
CA LEU A 88 10.78 0.78 6.26
C LEU A 88 9.59 0.21 7.04
N LEU A 89 8.39 0.24 6.45
CA LEU A 89 7.19 -0.32 7.04
C LEU A 89 7.25 -1.85 7.18
N ILE A 90 7.88 -2.57 6.25
CA ILE A 90 8.15 -4.02 6.36
C ILE A 90 9.05 -4.33 7.54
N ILE A 91 10.15 -3.60 7.69
CA ILE A 91 11.09 -3.81 8.80
C ILE A 91 10.38 -3.49 10.13
N SER A 92 9.63 -2.39 10.16
CA SER A 92 8.86 -1.97 11.33
C SER A 92 7.77 -2.97 11.70
N SER A 93 7.09 -3.59 10.72
CA SER A 93 6.05 -4.59 11.00
C SER A 93 6.63 -5.84 11.65
N ILE A 94 7.78 -6.34 11.17
CA ILE A 94 8.49 -7.46 11.79
C ILE A 94 8.82 -7.13 13.25
N PHE A 95 9.33 -5.93 13.51
CA PHE A 95 9.66 -5.49 14.87
C PHE A 95 8.42 -5.36 15.77
N ILE A 96 7.31 -4.82 15.25
CA ILE A 96 6.03 -4.73 15.99
C ILE A 96 5.55 -6.13 16.38
N PHE A 97 5.51 -7.09 15.44
CA PHE A 97 5.06 -8.46 15.75
C PHE A 97 6.03 -9.20 16.66
N PHE A 98 7.33 -8.90 16.60
CA PHE A 98 8.31 -9.38 17.56
C PHE A 98 8.00 -8.89 18.99
N LEU A 99 7.75 -7.60 19.18
CA LEU A 99 7.39 -7.04 20.48
C LEU A 99 6.06 -7.60 20.99
N LEU A 100 5.06 -7.67 20.11
CA LEU A 100 3.72 -8.15 20.45
C LEU A 100 3.73 -9.62 20.88
N SER A 101 4.54 -10.46 20.20
CA SER A 101 4.68 -11.88 20.52
C SER A 101 5.48 -12.11 21.79
N THR A 102 6.53 -11.32 22.01
CA THR A 102 7.28 -11.33 23.27
C THR A 102 6.38 -10.93 24.45
N TYR A 103 5.57 -9.89 24.29
CA TYR A 103 4.60 -9.45 25.28
C TYR A 103 3.52 -10.51 25.54
N ALA A 104 2.95 -11.10 24.48
CA ALA A 104 1.95 -12.15 24.61
C ALA A 104 2.50 -13.40 25.32
N ALA A 105 3.74 -13.81 25.01
CA ALA A 105 4.39 -14.90 25.72
C ALA A 105 4.67 -14.56 27.19
N HIS A 106 5.05 -13.32 27.48
CA HIS A 106 5.25 -12.86 28.85
C HIS A 106 3.96 -12.91 29.68
N VAL A 107 2.85 -12.41 29.14
CA VAL A 107 1.54 -12.46 29.80
C VAL A 107 1.08 -13.90 30.03
N ARG A 108 1.45 -14.83 29.13
CA ARG A 108 1.08 -16.24 29.18
C ARG A 108 2.16 -17.13 29.79
N ARG A 109 3.11 -16.56 30.55
CA ARG A 109 4.26 -17.30 31.08
C ARG A 109 3.85 -18.50 31.93
N GLU A 110 2.83 -18.37 32.77
CA GLU A 110 2.35 -19.46 33.64
C GLU A 110 1.77 -20.63 32.82
N GLU A 111 1.03 -20.33 31.76
CA GLU A 111 0.48 -21.32 30.82
C GLU A 111 1.61 -22.02 30.05
N ILE A 112 2.61 -21.27 29.58
CA ILE A 112 3.77 -21.84 28.90
C ILE A 112 4.54 -22.77 29.85
N ASN A 113 4.76 -22.34 31.09
CA ASN A 113 5.43 -23.14 32.11
C ASN A 113 4.64 -24.40 32.47
N SER A 114 3.30 -24.34 32.58
CA SER A 114 2.50 -25.54 32.86
C SER A 114 2.58 -26.57 31.73
N LEU A 115 2.59 -26.14 30.47
CA LEU A 115 2.82 -27.01 29.32
C LEU A 115 4.20 -27.68 29.38
N TYR A 116 5.21 -26.95 29.87
CA TYR A 116 6.54 -27.51 30.12
C TYR A 116 6.54 -28.58 31.21
N TYR A 117 5.88 -28.34 32.34
CA TYR A 117 5.81 -29.30 33.43
C TYR A 117 5.12 -30.61 33.03
N ILE A 118 4.17 -30.56 32.08
CA ILE A 118 3.49 -31.74 31.54
C ILE A 118 4.34 -32.45 30.45
N GLY A 119 5.56 -31.98 30.18
CA GLY A 119 6.52 -32.62 29.28
C GLY A 119 6.35 -32.27 27.79
N ILE A 120 5.61 -31.21 27.46
CA ILE A 120 5.43 -30.79 26.06
C ILE A 120 6.72 -30.13 25.53
N LYS A 121 7.17 -30.56 24.35
CA LYS A 121 8.41 -30.06 23.73
C LYS A 121 8.28 -28.58 23.30
N LYS A 122 9.37 -27.80 23.42
CA LYS A 122 9.42 -26.37 23.05
C LYS A 122 8.81 -26.08 21.68
N GLY A 123 9.16 -26.88 20.67
CA GLY A 123 8.69 -26.71 19.31
C GLY A 123 7.17 -26.92 19.14
N GLN A 124 6.56 -27.78 19.96
CA GLN A 124 5.10 -27.98 19.95
C GLN A 124 4.36 -26.78 20.56
N ILE A 125 4.89 -26.22 21.66
CA ILE A 125 4.38 -24.98 22.26
C ILE A 125 4.48 -23.82 21.26
N LEU A 126 5.64 -23.66 20.62
CA LEU A 126 5.86 -22.63 19.60
C LEU A 126 4.88 -22.76 18.44
N LYS A 127 4.68 -23.99 17.92
CA LYS A 127 3.70 -24.25 16.86
C LYS A 127 2.28 -23.91 17.29
N HIS A 128 1.90 -24.22 18.54
CA HIS A 128 0.57 -23.90 19.06
C HIS A 128 0.34 -22.39 19.11
N LEU A 129 1.30 -21.64 19.66
CA LEU A 129 1.23 -20.17 19.75
C LEU A 129 1.19 -19.50 18.37
N LEU A 130 1.94 -20.02 17.39
CA LEU A 130 1.91 -19.50 16.02
C LEU A 130 0.58 -19.81 15.32
N LEU A 131 -0.01 -20.98 15.54
CA LEU A 131 -1.31 -21.32 14.97
C LEU A 131 -2.44 -20.43 15.50
N GLU A 132 -2.35 -19.97 16.75
CA GLU A 132 -3.32 -19.02 17.31
C GLU A 132 -3.32 -17.68 16.56
N LEU A 133 -2.21 -17.28 15.92
CA LEU A 133 -2.13 -16.04 15.13
C LEU A 133 -2.95 -16.09 13.84
N LEU A 134 -3.35 -17.27 13.36
CA LEU A 134 -4.18 -17.37 12.16
C LEU A 134 -5.54 -16.69 12.35
N ILE A 135 -6.12 -16.77 13.56
CA ILE A 135 -7.41 -16.15 13.87
C ILE A 135 -7.34 -14.62 13.70
N PRO A 136 -6.43 -13.88 14.36
CA PRO A 136 -6.35 -12.45 14.20
C PRO A 136 -5.97 -12.02 12.77
N ILE A 137 -5.18 -12.82 12.04
CA ILE A 137 -4.85 -12.57 10.63
C ILE A 137 -6.10 -12.66 9.76
N ILE A 138 -6.88 -13.75 9.86
CA ILE A 138 -8.09 -13.95 9.05
C ILE A 138 -9.13 -12.87 9.36
N VAL A 139 -9.37 -12.60 10.64
CA VAL A 139 -10.35 -11.57 11.06
C VAL A 139 -9.90 -10.18 10.59
N GLY A 140 -8.61 -9.85 10.74
CA GLY A 140 -8.07 -8.58 10.29
C GLY A 140 -8.16 -8.41 8.77
N PHE A 141 -7.80 -9.45 8.01
CA PHE A 141 -7.96 -9.49 6.56
C PHE A 141 -9.41 -9.27 6.13
N SER A 142 -10.35 -10.05 6.68
CA SER A 142 -11.77 -9.90 6.34
C SER A 142 -12.32 -8.52 6.66
N SER A 143 -11.86 -7.91 7.75
CA SER A 143 -12.27 -6.56 8.16
C SER A 143 -11.80 -5.49 7.16
N VAL A 144 -10.51 -5.52 6.78
CA VAL A 144 -9.97 -4.56 5.81
C VAL A 144 -10.53 -4.80 4.40
N LEU A 145 -10.72 -6.06 4.01
CA LEU A 145 -11.35 -6.41 2.74
C LEU A 145 -12.77 -5.84 2.65
N LEU A 146 -13.57 -5.99 3.72
CA LEU A 146 -14.92 -5.43 3.78
C LEU A 146 -14.89 -3.90 3.61
N LEU A 147 -13.98 -3.21 4.29
CA LEU A 147 -13.80 -1.77 4.14
C LEU A 147 -13.40 -1.38 2.72
N LEU A 148 -12.47 -2.10 2.10
CA LEU A 148 -12.05 -1.84 0.72
C LEU A 148 -13.18 -2.07 -0.27
N VAL A 149 -14.03 -3.08 -0.07
CA VAL A 149 -15.18 -3.34 -0.93
C VAL A 149 -16.25 -2.26 -0.79
N LEU A 150 -16.58 -1.86 0.45
CA LEU A 150 -17.60 -0.86 0.72
C LEU A 150 -17.18 0.56 0.30
N PHE A 151 -15.91 0.90 0.50
CA PHE A 151 -15.38 2.25 0.29
C PHE A 151 -14.36 2.33 -0.86
N HIS A 152 -14.41 1.40 -1.82
CA HIS A 152 -13.42 1.32 -2.91
C HIS A 152 -13.25 2.66 -3.65
N SER A 153 -14.36 3.25 -4.11
CA SER A 153 -14.34 4.50 -4.88
C SER A 153 -13.75 5.66 -4.06
N GLN A 154 -14.11 5.76 -2.79
CA GLN A 154 -13.57 6.78 -1.88
C GLN A 154 -12.08 6.56 -1.62
N PHE A 155 -11.65 5.32 -1.40
CA PHE A 155 -10.25 4.96 -1.18
C PHE A 155 -9.36 5.33 -2.38
N VAL A 156 -9.82 5.05 -3.60
CA VAL A 156 -9.11 5.43 -4.83
C VAL A 156 -9.06 6.95 -4.98
N SER A 157 -10.19 7.64 -4.80
CA SER A 157 -10.27 9.11 -4.90
C SER A 157 -9.37 9.83 -3.89
N GLU A 158 -9.34 9.37 -2.65
CA GLU A 158 -8.46 9.92 -1.61
C GLU A 158 -6.99 9.65 -1.91
N SER A 159 -6.64 8.48 -2.45
CA SER A 159 -5.27 8.17 -2.87
C SER A 159 -4.78 9.12 -3.98
N ILE A 160 -5.64 9.44 -4.95
CA ILE A 160 -5.36 10.44 -5.98
C ILE A 160 -5.19 11.83 -5.35
N THR A 161 -6.06 12.20 -4.42
CA THR A 161 -6.01 13.50 -3.72
C THR A 161 -4.73 13.65 -2.91
N ILE A 162 -4.29 12.61 -2.21
CA ILE A 162 -3.02 12.59 -1.45
C ILE A 162 -1.84 12.80 -2.41
N ASN A 163 -1.81 12.07 -3.51
CA ASN A 163 -0.75 12.22 -4.51
C ASN A 163 -0.71 13.62 -5.10
N ARG A 164 -1.87 14.19 -5.45
CA ARG A 164 -1.97 15.57 -5.94
C ARG A 164 -1.41 16.57 -4.93
N LYS A 165 -1.84 16.50 -3.66
CA LYS A 165 -1.32 17.37 -2.59
C LYS A 165 0.18 17.23 -2.38
N PHE A 166 0.71 16.02 -2.48
CA PHE A 166 2.14 15.77 -2.31
C PHE A 166 2.94 16.37 -3.47
N VAL A 167 2.48 16.17 -4.70
CA VAL A 167 3.11 16.72 -5.90
C VAL A 167 3.04 18.25 -5.91
N ASP A 168 1.89 18.84 -5.57
CA ASP A 168 1.71 20.30 -5.51
C ASP A 168 2.61 20.95 -4.43
N LYS A 169 2.88 20.25 -3.32
CA LYS A 169 3.72 20.78 -2.22
C LYS A 169 5.21 20.81 -2.54
N TYR A 170 5.70 19.87 -3.33
CA TYR A 170 7.15 19.72 -3.58
C TYR A 170 7.61 20.28 -4.93
N PHE A 171 6.68 20.63 -5.82
CA PHE A 171 7.01 21.08 -7.17
C PHE A 171 6.15 22.27 -7.60
N ASP A 172 6.58 23.49 -7.25
CA ASP A 172 6.01 24.76 -7.70
C ASP A 172 6.59 25.16 -9.07
N GLN A 173 6.05 24.71 -10.20
CA GLN A 173 6.54 25.14 -11.54
C GLN A 173 5.48 25.15 -12.65
N PRO A 174 5.67 26.02 -13.68
CA PRO A 174 4.60 26.66 -14.44
C PRO A 174 3.86 25.71 -15.37
N THR A 175 2.56 25.93 -15.51
CA THR A 175 1.71 25.29 -16.52
C THR A 175 2.29 25.52 -17.93
N LEU A 176 2.56 24.45 -18.68
CA LEU A 176 2.67 24.54 -20.14
C LEU A 176 1.29 24.91 -20.68
N VAL A 177 1.02 26.21 -20.77
CA VAL A 177 -0.01 26.72 -21.65
C VAL A 177 0.62 26.67 -23.02
N PHE A 178 0.12 25.80 -23.90
CA PHE A 178 0.42 25.92 -25.33
C PHE A 178 -0.17 27.26 -25.77
N THR A 179 0.63 28.33 -25.71
CA THR A 179 0.34 29.54 -26.45
C THR A 179 0.33 29.07 -27.89
N GLN A 180 -0.85 29.02 -28.52
CA GLN A 180 -0.92 28.86 -29.97
C GLN A 180 -0.05 29.98 -30.54
N THR A 181 1.15 29.63 -30.98
CA THR A 181 2.01 30.54 -31.71
C THR A 181 1.19 31.06 -32.88
N GLU A 182 1.20 32.38 -33.07
CA GLU A 182 0.40 33.13 -34.05
C GLU A 182 0.49 32.57 -35.50
N GLU A 183 1.47 31.71 -35.79
CA GLU A 183 1.66 31.05 -37.08
C GLU A 183 0.55 30.06 -37.50
N LEU A 184 -0.31 29.58 -36.59
CA LEU A 184 -1.48 28.78 -37.00
C LEU A 184 -2.72 29.63 -37.36
N SER A 185 -2.73 30.91 -36.98
CA SER A 185 -3.83 31.85 -37.29
C SER A 185 -3.75 32.39 -38.72
N ASP A 186 -2.55 32.44 -39.29
CA ASP A 186 -2.35 32.90 -40.67
C ASP A 186 -2.74 31.87 -41.73
N LEU A 187 -2.84 30.58 -41.36
CA LEU A 187 -3.38 29.53 -42.24
C LEU A 187 -4.92 29.44 -42.23
N THR A 188 -5.61 30.13 -41.32
CA THR A 188 -7.07 30.12 -41.23
C THR A 188 -7.75 31.39 -41.77
N SER A 189 -6.99 32.42 -42.14
CA SER A 189 -7.52 33.68 -42.68
C SER A 189 -7.66 33.74 -44.21
N GLN A 190 -7.46 32.62 -44.92
CA GLN A 190 -7.78 32.52 -46.36
C GLN A 190 -8.69 31.33 -46.67
N LYS A 191 -9.99 31.43 -46.38
CA LYS A 191 -11.02 30.90 -47.28
C LYS A 191 -12.41 31.44 -46.95
N ASN A 192 -12.93 32.22 -47.88
CA ASN A 192 -14.32 32.65 -47.94
C ASN A 192 -15.31 31.48 -47.80
N GLY A 193 -16.31 31.65 -46.94
CA GLY A 193 -17.67 31.14 -47.11
C GLY A 193 -17.91 29.64 -46.89
N LYS A 194 -18.23 29.26 -45.65
CA LYS A 194 -19.38 28.39 -45.25
C LYS A 194 -19.33 28.13 -43.73
N PRO A 195 -20.47 28.16 -43.01
CA PRO A 195 -20.47 27.94 -41.56
C PRO A 195 -20.06 26.49 -41.25
N LEU A 196 -19.05 26.34 -40.39
CA LEU A 196 -18.57 25.06 -39.91
C LEU A 196 -19.68 24.34 -39.14
N THR A 197 -20.13 23.21 -39.69
CA THR A 197 -20.78 22.15 -38.92
C THR A 197 -19.88 21.76 -37.75
N THR A 198 -20.44 21.86 -36.54
CA THR A 198 -19.85 21.46 -35.27
C THR A 198 -19.53 19.96 -35.22
N SER A 199 -18.36 19.57 -35.73
CA SER A 199 -17.70 18.35 -35.30
C SER A 199 -16.68 18.73 -34.23
N LYS A 200 -16.97 18.45 -32.96
CA LYS A 200 -15.96 18.50 -31.89
C LYS A 200 -14.76 17.66 -32.34
N PRO A 201 -13.55 18.22 -32.46
CA PRO A 201 -12.38 17.42 -32.80
C PRO A 201 -12.16 16.42 -31.66
N LYS A 202 -12.16 15.13 -32.00
CA LYS A 202 -11.92 14.01 -31.08
C LYS A 202 -10.51 14.01 -30.44
N ASN A 203 -9.67 14.96 -30.85
CA ASN A 203 -8.30 15.18 -30.38
C ASN A 203 -8.13 16.64 -29.90
N ALA A 204 -8.98 17.10 -28.98
CA ALA A 204 -8.59 18.27 -28.19
C ALA A 204 -7.34 17.86 -27.38
N ILE A 205 -6.20 18.47 -27.71
CA ILE A 205 -4.98 18.37 -26.91
C ILE A 205 -5.35 18.98 -25.55
N LEU A 206 -5.75 18.12 -24.61
CA LEU A 206 -6.02 18.52 -23.23
C LEU A 206 -4.77 19.26 -22.72
N PRO A 207 -4.95 20.35 -21.95
CA PRO A 207 -3.81 21.13 -21.45
C PRO A 207 -2.85 20.20 -20.70
N TYR A 208 -1.60 20.12 -21.14
CA TYR A 208 -0.56 19.30 -20.53
C TYR A 208 -0.10 19.97 -19.23
N ASN A 209 -0.87 19.75 -18.16
CA ASN A 209 -0.59 20.33 -16.83
C ASN A 209 -0.74 19.28 -15.71
N ARG A 210 -0.11 19.52 -14.56
CA ARG A 210 -0.14 18.61 -13.40
C ARG A 210 -1.56 18.26 -12.93
N ILE A 211 -2.53 19.15 -13.12
CA ILE A 211 -3.93 18.98 -12.69
C ILE A 211 -4.64 17.95 -13.58
N SER A 212 -4.44 18.03 -14.90
CA SER A 212 -4.99 17.13 -15.90
C SER A 212 -4.45 15.70 -15.79
N LEU A 213 -3.25 15.53 -15.21
CA LEU A 213 -2.66 14.21 -14.95
C LEU A 213 -3.47 13.38 -13.95
N PHE A 214 -4.11 14.02 -12.98
CA PHE A 214 -4.89 13.34 -11.94
C PHE A 214 -6.39 13.30 -12.23
N ASP A 215 -6.91 14.22 -13.06
CA ASP A 215 -8.32 14.25 -13.47
C ASP A 215 -8.67 13.16 -14.50
N VAL A 216 -7.71 12.68 -15.30
CA VAL A 216 -7.91 11.53 -16.22
C VAL A 216 -7.84 10.20 -15.45
N ASN A 217 -7.15 10.17 -14.30
CA ASN A 217 -6.91 8.96 -13.50
C ASN A 217 -8.13 8.48 -12.69
N SER A 218 -9.18 9.30 -12.52
CA SER A 218 -10.38 8.89 -11.77
C SER A 218 -11.22 7.82 -12.47
N ALA A 219 -10.96 7.53 -13.76
CA ALA A 219 -11.77 6.59 -14.55
C ALA A 219 -11.17 5.18 -14.73
N GLU A 220 -9.88 4.96 -14.42
CA GLU A 220 -9.15 3.78 -14.94
C GLU A 220 -8.31 2.98 -13.94
N ALA A 221 -8.55 3.07 -12.62
CA ALA A 221 -7.99 2.06 -11.71
C ALA A 221 -8.94 0.84 -11.64
N PRO A 222 -8.68 -0.26 -12.36
CA PRO A 222 -9.58 -1.41 -12.30
C PRO A 222 -9.52 -2.03 -10.90
N PHE A 223 -10.69 -2.26 -10.30
CA PHE A 223 -10.85 -2.92 -9.00
C PHE A 223 -9.98 -4.18 -8.85
N LYS A 224 -9.85 -4.94 -9.96
CA LYS A 224 -8.99 -6.14 -10.03
C LYS A 224 -7.54 -5.86 -9.62
N GLN A 225 -6.96 -4.74 -10.05
CA GLN A 225 -5.55 -4.42 -9.75
C GLN A 225 -5.38 -4.02 -8.29
N THR A 226 -6.25 -3.15 -7.76
CA THR A 226 -6.25 -2.82 -6.33
C THR A 226 -6.47 -4.06 -5.45
N PHE A 227 -7.31 -5.00 -5.88
CA PHE A 227 -7.54 -6.25 -5.16
C PHE A 227 -6.32 -7.19 -5.19
N LEU A 228 -5.63 -7.29 -6.33
CA LEU A 228 -4.38 -8.07 -6.43
C LEU A 228 -3.27 -7.46 -5.55
N ASP A 229 -3.14 -6.14 -5.56
CA ASP A 229 -2.19 -5.44 -4.70
C ASP A 229 -2.52 -5.67 -3.22
N PHE A 230 -3.80 -5.61 -2.85
CA PHE A 230 -4.26 -5.95 -1.50
C PHE A 230 -3.88 -7.37 -1.09
N LEU A 231 -4.07 -8.37 -1.97
CA LEU A 231 -3.67 -9.75 -1.70
C LEU A 231 -2.16 -9.92 -1.53
N THR A 232 -1.36 -9.27 -2.39
CA THR A 232 0.10 -9.29 -2.28
C THR A 232 0.56 -8.67 -0.95
N ASN A 233 -0.01 -7.53 -0.58
CA ASN A 233 0.27 -6.87 0.69
C ASN A 233 -0.15 -7.72 1.90
N MET A 234 -1.26 -8.44 1.79
CA MET A 234 -1.71 -9.40 2.82
C MET A 234 -0.71 -10.55 2.99
N LEU A 235 -0.25 -11.16 1.90
CA LEU A 235 0.73 -12.24 1.96
C LEU A 235 2.05 -11.76 2.56
N LEU A 236 2.51 -10.58 2.15
CA LEU A 236 3.74 -9.99 2.64
C LEU A 236 3.65 -9.68 4.15
N LEU A 237 2.57 -9.03 4.59
CA LEU A 237 2.35 -8.72 6.00
C LEU A 237 2.19 -9.99 6.84
N THR A 238 1.52 -11.02 6.30
CA THR A 238 1.37 -12.33 6.96
C THR A 238 2.74 -12.99 7.17
N LEU A 239 3.60 -12.96 6.15
CA LEU A 239 4.95 -13.48 6.27
C LEU A 239 5.77 -12.70 7.32
N SER A 240 5.72 -11.36 7.29
CA SER A 240 6.35 -10.51 8.31
C SER A 240 5.83 -10.81 9.72
N ALA A 241 4.52 -11.01 9.88
CA ALA A 241 3.89 -11.34 11.14
C ALA A 241 4.33 -12.70 11.69
N ILE A 242 4.41 -13.72 10.82
CA ILE A 242 4.89 -15.06 11.18
C ILE A 242 6.37 -14.99 11.58
N ILE A 243 7.22 -14.33 10.79
CA ILE A 243 8.65 -14.20 11.08
C ILE A 243 8.88 -13.46 12.40
N GLY A 244 8.30 -12.28 12.56
CA GLY A 244 8.43 -11.48 13.78
C GLY A 244 7.92 -12.25 15.00
N SER A 245 6.76 -12.89 14.88
CA SER A 245 6.17 -13.64 15.99
C SER A 245 6.94 -14.92 16.33
N PHE A 246 7.49 -15.61 15.33
CA PHE A 246 8.35 -16.76 15.53
C PHE A 246 9.59 -16.38 16.35
N ILE A 247 10.26 -15.29 15.96
CA ILE A 247 11.46 -14.81 16.65
C ILE A 247 11.12 -14.39 18.09
N GLY A 248 10.02 -13.68 18.31
CA GLY A 248 9.65 -13.20 19.66
C GLY A 248 9.15 -14.31 20.59
N PHE A 249 8.34 -15.26 20.10
CA PHE A 249 7.98 -16.43 20.89
C PHE A 249 9.20 -17.31 21.17
N TYR A 250 10.05 -17.57 20.18
CA TYR A 250 11.24 -18.39 20.35
C TYR A 250 12.20 -17.75 21.37
N SER A 251 12.48 -16.45 21.26
CA SER A 251 13.36 -15.74 22.19
C SER A 251 12.83 -15.82 23.63
N HIS A 252 11.53 -15.64 23.83
CA HIS A 252 10.93 -15.72 25.16
C HIS A 252 11.01 -17.13 25.75
N ILE A 253 10.61 -18.13 24.97
CA ILE A 253 10.54 -19.54 25.39
C ILE A 253 11.94 -20.14 25.66
N THR A 254 12.96 -19.66 24.97
CA THR A 254 14.33 -20.17 25.11
C THR A 254 15.16 -19.39 26.13
N LEU A 255 15.08 -18.06 26.13
CA LEU A 255 15.98 -17.21 26.92
C LEU A 255 15.36 -16.72 28.24
N LEU A 256 14.04 -16.49 28.28
CA LEU A 256 13.40 -15.79 29.42
C LEU A 256 12.67 -16.73 30.38
N SER A 257 12.07 -17.82 29.90
CA SER A 257 11.38 -18.79 30.76
C SER A 257 12.32 -19.77 31.48
N TYR A 258 13.55 -19.99 30.99
CA TYR A 258 14.49 -20.99 31.55
C TYR A 258 15.20 -20.55 32.85
N ARG A 259 14.99 -19.31 33.31
CA ARG A 259 15.80 -18.72 34.39
C ARG A 259 15.30 -18.95 35.82
N ARG A 260 14.42 -19.92 36.10
CA ARG A 260 13.86 -20.10 37.46
C ARG A 260 13.82 -21.49 38.10
N ASP A 261 14.21 -22.57 37.41
CA ASP A 261 14.16 -23.93 37.98
C ASP A 261 15.50 -24.68 37.85
N LEU A 262 16.58 -24.10 38.39
CA LEU A 262 17.71 -24.91 38.85
C LEU A 262 17.64 -24.91 40.38
N PRO A 263 17.31 -26.03 41.05
CA PRO A 263 17.52 -26.13 42.49
C PRO A 263 19.02 -25.98 42.78
N ALA A 264 19.31 -25.21 43.83
CA ALA A 264 20.63 -25.14 44.45
C ALA A 264 21.05 -26.50 45.02
#